data_AF-A0A7D4TMT4-F1
#
_entry.id   AF-A0A7D4TMT4-F1
#
_cell.length_a   1.000
_cell.length_b   1.000
_cell.length_c   1.000
_cell.angle_alpha   90.00
_cell.angle_beta   90.00
_cell.angle_gamma   90.00
#
_symmetry.space_group_name_H-M   'P 1'
#
loop_
_entity.id
_entity.type
_entity.pdbx_description
1 polymer ?
#
loop_
_entity_poly.entity_id
_entity_poly.type
_entity_poly.pdbx_seq_one_letter_code
_entity_poly.pdbx_strand_id
1 'polypeptide(L)'
;MSLGSRIRELRTQKRLKQAELGAIVGLTYVQIGRYEIGKAKPAADMLSKLAKALDTTADYLVNEDVDDPAVTAQLTDRELLKQFKEVELLNAEDKHIVKVFIDAFLTKRHIQEYVK
;
A
#
# COMPACT_ATOMS: atom_id res chain seq x y z
N MET A 1 0.51 12.46 -0.50
CA MET A 1 2.01 12.33 -0.58
C MET A 1 2.50 12.31 -2.04
N SER A 2 3.72 12.79 -2.40
CA SER A 2 4.19 12.77 -3.81
C SER A 2 4.72 11.40 -4.27
N LEU A 3 4.69 11.12 -5.58
CA LEU A 3 5.25 9.90 -6.18
C LEU A 3 6.72 9.65 -5.77
N GLY A 4 7.55 10.69 -5.85
CA GLY A 4 8.97 10.57 -5.49
C GLY A 4 9.16 10.22 -4.02
N SER A 5 8.33 10.81 -3.16
CA SER A 5 8.30 10.50 -1.73
C SER A 5 7.91 9.04 -1.46
N ARG A 6 6.92 8.49 -2.18
CA ARG A 6 6.49 7.08 -2.07
C ARG A 6 7.57 6.10 -2.51
N ILE A 7 8.22 6.38 -3.64
CA ILE A 7 9.34 5.56 -4.11
C ILE A 7 10.44 5.52 -3.05
N ARG A 8 10.79 6.69 -2.49
CA ARG A 8 11.81 6.79 -1.44
C ARG A 8 11.42 6.02 -0.19
N GLU A 9 10.18 6.19 0.27
CA GLU A 9 9.65 5.52 1.46
C GLU A 9 9.72 3.99 1.31
N LEU A 10 9.09 3.43 0.28
CA LEU A 10 9.05 1.99 0.04
C LEU A 10 10.46 1.41 -0.13
N ARG A 11 11.36 2.14 -0.81
CA ARG A 11 12.77 1.75 -0.94
C ARG A 11 13.43 1.65 0.44
N THR A 12 13.23 2.64 1.31
CA THR A 12 13.81 2.64 2.66
C THR A 12 13.19 1.60 3.58
N GLN A 13 11.89 1.33 3.49
CA GLN A 13 11.22 0.24 4.22
C GLN A 13 11.84 -1.12 3.85
N LYS A 14 12.18 -1.31 2.57
CA LYS A 14 12.92 -2.47 2.06
C LYS A 14 14.44 -2.44 2.34
N ARG A 15 14.94 -1.40 3.03
CA ARG A 15 16.36 -1.18 3.34
C ARG A 15 17.29 -1.15 2.12
N LEU A 16 16.75 -0.77 0.96
CA LEU A 16 17.51 -0.66 -0.29
C LEU A 16 18.19 0.70 -0.42
N LYS A 17 19.41 0.72 -0.93
CA LYS A 17 20.09 1.93 -1.45
C LYS A 17 19.54 2.29 -2.82
N GLN A 18 19.68 3.56 -3.23
CA GLN A 18 19.26 4.00 -4.57
C GLN A 18 19.95 3.22 -5.70
N ALA A 19 21.22 2.86 -5.51
CA ALA A 19 21.98 2.04 -6.46
C ALA A 19 21.42 0.61 -6.57
N GLU A 20 20.94 0.03 -5.46
CA GLU A 20 20.37 -1.32 -5.42
C GLU A 20 19.00 -1.35 -6.11
N LEU A 21 18.13 -0.38 -5.83
CA LEU A 21 16.88 -0.23 -6.56
C LEU A 21 17.14 -0.01 -8.05
N GLY A 22 18.12 0.83 -8.39
CA GLY A 22 18.56 1.05 -9.76
C GLY A 22 18.96 -0.24 -10.45
N ALA A 23 19.80 -1.06 -9.81
CA ALA A 23 20.21 -2.36 -10.36
C ALA A 23 19.02 -3.29 -10.62
N ILE A 24 18.00 -3.30 -9.74
CA ILE A 24 16.80 -4.12 -9.89
C ILE A 24 15.96 -3.69 -11.11
N VAL A 25 15.78 -2.39 -11.33
CA VAL A 25 14.93 -1.87 -12.42
C VAL A 25 15.69 -1.50 -13.70
N GLY A 26 17.00 -1.71 -13.74
CA GLY A 26 17.86 -1.39 -14.88
C GLY A 26 18.15 0.11 -15.04
N LEU A 27 18.25 0.85 -13.94
CA LEU A 27 18.53 2.28 -13.90
C LEU A 27 19.79 2.62 -13.10
N THR A 28 20.35 3.80 -13.36
CA THR A 28 21.44 4.35 -12.56
C THR A 28 20.92 4.92 -11.23
N TYR A 29 21.78 4.96 -10.20
CA TYR A 29 21.42 5.57 -8.91
C TYR A 29 20.95 7.03 -9.07
N VAL A 30 21.55 7.78 -10.01
CA VAL A 30 21.19 9.17 -10.31
C VAL A 30 19.75 9.27 -10.79
N GLN A 31 19.32 8.34 -11.64
CA GLN A 31 17.97 8.36 -12.19
C GLN A 31 16.91 8.03 -11.14
N ILE A 32 17.19 7.07 -10.25
CA ILE A 32 16.38 6.80 -9.06
C ILE A 32 16.31 8.05 -8.17
N GLY A 33 17.45 8.69 -7.90
CA GLY A 33 17.49 9.92 -7.13
C GLY A 33 16.65 11.05 -7.73
N ARG A 34 16.67 11.21 -9.06
CA ARG A 34 15.84 12.20 -9.78
C ARG A 34 14.34 11.93 -9.63
N TYR A 35 13.92 10.67 -9.62
CA TYR A 35 12.52 10.30 -9.36
C TYR A 35 12.13 10.61 -7.90
N GLU A 36 12.97 10.24 -6.94
CA GLU A 36 12.69 10.43 -5.51
C GLU A 36 12.54 11.89 -5.09
N ILE A 37 13.25 12.81 -5.75
CA ILE A 37 13.16 14.25 -5.51
C ILE A 37 12.19 14.97 -6.47
N GLY A 38 11.48 14.24 -7.33
CA GLY A 38 10.50 14.79 -8.27
C GLY A 38 11.09 15.58 -9.45
N LYS A 39 12.41 15.50 -9.70
CA LYS A 39 13.06 16.15 -10.87
C LYS A 39 12.83 15.42 -12.18
N ALA A 40 12.34 14.18 -12.15
CA ALA A 40 11.92 13.43 -13.32
C ALA A 40 10.71 12.57 -12.96
N LYS A 41 9.91 12.20 -13.97
CA LYS A 41 8.79 11.26 -13.81
C LYS A 41 9.10 9.98 -14.60
N PRO A 42 8.91 8.78 -14.01
CA PRO A 42 9.05 7.53 -14.74
C PRO A 42 7.95 7.40 -15.80
N ALA A 43 8.28 6.84 -16.96
CA ALA A 43 7.29 6.41 -17.95
C ALA A 43 6.49 5.20 -17.43
N ALA A 44 5.37 4.87 -18.07
CA ALA A 44 4.44 3.84 -17.59
C ALA A 44 5.08 2.44 -17.43
N ASP A 45 5.98 2.08 -18.34
CA ASP A 45 6.75 0.84 -18.28
C ASP A 45 7.69 0.82 -17.07
N MET A 46 8.37 1.93 -16.80
CA MET A 46 9.27 2.09 -15.67
C MET A 46 8.50 2.13 -14.34
N LEU A 47 7.34 2.79 -14.32
CA LEU A 47 6.46 2.81 -13.15
C LEU A 47 6.01 1.39 -12.78
N SER A 48 5.69 0.56 -13.79
CA SER A 48 5.35 -0.85 -13.59
C SER A 48 6.53 -1.66 -13.04
N LYS A 49 7.75 -1.40 -13.50
CA LYS A 49 8.98 -2.05 -12.98
C LYS A 49 9.26 -1.64 -11.54
N LEU A 50 9.13 -0.35 -11.23
CA LEU A 50 9.29 0.19 -9.88
C LEU A 50 8.26 -0.40 -8.91
N ALA A 51 6.99 -0.46 -9.32
CA ALA A 51 5.92 -1.06 -8.52
C ALA A 51 6.24 -2.51 -8.15
N LYS A 52 6.67 -3.32 -9.13
CA LYS A 52 7.10 -4.71 -8.89
C LYS A 52 8.31 -4.81 -7.97
N ALA A 53 9.35 -3.99 -8.17
CA ALA A 53 10.55 -4.00 -7.33
C ALA A 53 10.26 -3.60 -5.87
N LEU A 54 9.27 -2.73 -5.67
CA LEU A 54 8.87 -2.18 -4.39
C LEU A 54 7.70 -2.93 -3.74
N ASP A 55 7.27 -4.07 -4.29
CA ASP A 55 6.12 -4.87 -3.83
C ASP A 55 4.84 -4.04 -3.64
N THR A 56 4.54 -3.18 -4.61
CA THR A 56 3.35 -2.30 -4.60
C THR A 56 2.68 -2.28 -5.98
N THR A 57 1.63 -1.48 -6.14
CA THR A 57 0.96 -1.25 -7.43
C THR A 57 1.44 0.06 -8.06
N ALA A 58 1.39 0.12 -9.40
CA ALA A 58 1.67 1.37 -10.11
C ALA A 58 0.72 2.48 -9.67
N ASP A 59 -0.55 2.14 -9.45
CA ASP A 59 -1.59 3.04 -8.94
C ASP A 59 -1.18 3.68 -7.60
N TYR A 60 -0.73 2.89 -6.62
CA TYR A 60 -0.27 3.40 -5.33
C TYR A 60 0.87 4.43 -5.48
N LEU A 61 1.78 4.23 -6.45
CA LEU A 61 2.88 5.17 -6.68
C LEU A 61 2.43 6.51 -7.26
N VAL A 62 1.37 6.56 -8.08
CA VAL A 62 0.91 7.80 -8.74
C VAL A 62 -0.29 8.48 -8.08
N ASN A 63 -1.18 7.75 -7.40
CA ASN A 63 -2.45 8.32 -6.94
C ASN A 63 -2.23 9.27 -5.76
N GLU A 64 -2.29 10.58 -5.95
CA GLU A 64 -2.11 11.54 -4.86
C GLU A 64 -3.15 11.36 -3.74
N ASP A 65 -4.28 10.71 -4.04
CA ASP A 65 -5.42 10.42 -3.15
C ASP A 65 -5.30 9.14 -2.30
N VAL A 66 -4.29 8.26 -2.46
CA VAL A 66 -4.14 7.05 -1.60
C VAL A 66 -3.59 7.35 -0.19
N ASP A 67 -3.74 8.58 0.30
CA ASP A 67 -3.62 8.86 1.74
C ASP A 67 -4.86 8.33 2.50
N ASP A 68 -5.57 7.33 1.94
CA ASP A 68 -6.54 6.51 2.65
C ASP A 68 -5.77 5.44 3.48
N PRO A 69 -5.69 5.58 4.81
CA PRO A 69 -4.99 4.65 5.70
C PRO A 69 -5.54 3.21 5.61
N ALA A 70 -6.66 2.98 4.93
CA ALA A 70 -7.21 1.65 4.66
C ALA A 70 -6.31 0.77 3.78
N VAL A 71 -5.46 1.34 2.91
CA VAL A 71 -4.62 0.57 1.97
C VAL A 71 -3.22 0.26 2.50
N THR A 72 -2.73 1.04 3.47
CA THR A 72 -1.38 0.90 4.06
C THR A 72 -1.34 0.06 5.34
N ALA A 73 -2.49 -0.39 5.84
CA ALA A 73 -2.52 -1.39 6.90
C ALA A 73 -1.98 -2.71 6.35
N GLN A 74 -0.70 -3.00 6.60
CA GLN A 74 -0.18 -4.35 6.50
C GLN A 74 -1.03 -5.22 7.42
N LEU A 75 -2.01 -5.92 6.85
CA LEU A 75 -2.72 -7.01 7.51
C LEU A 75 -1.69 -8.11 7.74
N THR A 76 -0.97 -8.05 8.86
CA THR A 76 0.01 -9.06 9.27
C THR A 76 -0.67 -10.34 9.76
N ASP A 77 -1.95 -10.24 10.09
CA ASP A 77 -2.78 -11.36 10.50
C ASP A 77 -3.20 -12.19 9.27
N ARG A 78 -2.47 -13.29 9.06
CA ARG A 78 -2.72 -14.25 7.97
C ARG A 78 -4.06 -14.95 8.08
N GLU A 79 -4.56 -15.14 9.30
CA GLU A 79 -5.82 -15.82 9.54
C GLU A 79 -6.98 -14.90 9.16
N LEU A 80 -6.92 -13.64 9.60
CA LEU A 80 -7.90 -12.62 9.22
C LEU A 80 -7.94 -12.40 7.70
N LEU A 81 -6.77 -12.38 7.03
CA LEU A 81 -6.70 -12.31 5.56
C LEU A 81 -7.38 -13.50 4.88
N LYS A 82 -7.23 -14.71 5.42
CA LYS A 82 -7.88 -15.89 4.89
C LYS A 82 -9.39 -15.79 5.05
N GLN A 83 -9.87 -15.35 6.21
CA GLN A 83 -11.30 -15.13 6.48
C GLN A 83 -11.90 -14.10 5.51
N PHE A 84 -11.21 -12.99 5.24
CA PHE A 84 -11.68 -12.00 4.26
C PHE A 84 -11.84 -12.59 2.84
N LYS A 85 -10.90 -13.43 2.40
CA LYS A 85 -11.01 -14.13 1.10
C LYS A 85 -12.20 -15.08 1.05
N GLU A 86 -12.50 -15.77 2.14
CA GLU A 86 -13.67 -16.65 2.22
C GLU A 86 -14.97 -15.84 2.20
N VAL A 87 -15.01 -14.68 2.88
CA VAL A 87 -16.16 -13.76 2.86
C VAL A 87 -16.43 -13.22 1.46
N GLU A 88 -15.41 -12.98 0.63
CA GLU A 88 -15.58 -12.56 -0.76
C GLU A 88 -16.33 -13.58 -1.63
N LEU A 89 -16.34 -14.87 -1.25
CA LEU A 89 -17.04 -15.93 -1.98
C LEU A 89 -18.51 -16.08 -1.54
N LEU A 90 -18.93 -15.41 -0.48
CA LEU A 90 -20.30 -15.48 0.03
C LEU A 90 -21.29 -14.71 -0.86
N ASN A 91 -22.58 -15.01 -0.69
CA ASN A 91 -23.66 -14.25 -1.31
C ASN A 91 -23.75 -12.82 -0.72
N ALA A 92 -24.56 -11.96 -1.33
CA ALA A 92 -24.67 -10.56 -0.92
C ALA A 92 -25.24 -10.40 0.50
N GLU A 93 -26.16 -11.27 0.92
CA GLU A 93 -26.81 -11.24 2.22
C GLU A 93 -25.83 -11.58 3.35
N ASP A 94 -25.11 -12.69 3.21
CA ASP A 94 -24.10 -13.13 4.17
C ASP A 94 -22.94 -12.12 4.28
N LYS A 95 -22.50 -11.55 3.14
CA LYS A 95 -21.51 -10.46 3.15
C LYS A 95 -21.99 -9.25 3.94
N HIS A 96 -23.26 -8.89 3.81
CA HIS A 96 -23.83 -7.76 4.54
C HIS A 96 -23.81 -8.03 6.05
N ILE A 97 -24.20 -9.23 6.46
CA ILE A 97 -24.18 -9.65 7.87
C ILE A 97 -22.76 -9.53 8.46
N VAL A 98 -21.74 -10.02 7.75
CA VAL A 98 -20.34 -9.92 8.21
C VAL A 98 -19.91 -8.47 8.40
N LYS A 99 -20.26 -7.58 7.45
CA LYS A 99 -19.94 -6.14 7.57
C LYS A 99 -20.60 -5.51 8.79
N VAL A 100 -21.89 -5.80 9.03
CA VAL A 100 -22.61 -5.31 10.21
C VAL A 100 -21.95 -5.78 11.51
N PHE A 101 -21.50 -7.03 11.59
CA PHE A 101 -20.78 -7.52 12.78
C PHE A 101 -19.45 -6.82 12.99
N ILE A 102 -18.65 -6.62 11.94
CA ILE A 102 -17.38 -5.89 12.02
C ILE A 102 -17.63 -4.46 12.49
N ASP A 103 -18.59 -3.76 11.89
CA ASP A 103 -18.95 -2.39 12.25
C ASP A 103 -19.42 -2.28 13.70
N ALA A 104 -20.26 -3.21 14.15
CA ALA A 104 -20.73 -3.27 15.54
C ALA A 104 -19.58 -3.48 16.52
N PHE A 105 -18.62 -4.34 16.19
CA PHE A 105 -17.46 -4.61 17.04
C PHE A 105 -16.53 -3.40 17.13
N LEU A 106 -16.23 -2.75 16.00
CA LEU A 106 -15.42 -1.53 15.96
C LEU A 106 -16.09 -0.39 16.74
N THR A 107 -17.38 -0.18 16.53
CA THR A 107 -18.17 0.84 17.24
C THR A 107 -18.14 0.63 18.75
N LYS A 108 -18.35 -0.61 19.21
CA LYS A 108 -18.28 -0.97 20.63
C LYS A 108 -16.92 -0.61 21.23
N ARG A 109 -15.84 -0.92 20.53
CA ARG A 109 -14.47 -0.62 21.00
C ARG A 109 -14.23 0.88 21.11
N HIS A 110 -14.61 1.65 20.10
CA HIS A 110 -14.48 3.11 20.13
C HIS A 110 -15.24 3.72 21.32
N ILE A 111 -16.48 3.29 21.56
CA ILE A 111 -17.26 3.77 22.70
C ILE A 111 -16.58 3.44 24.04
N GLN A 112 -16.02 2.24 24.19
CA GLN A 112 -15.31 1.84 25.41
C GLN A 112 -14.02 2.64 25.66
N GLU A 113 -13.38 3.15 24.61
CA GLU A 113 -12.19 4.00 24.72
C GLU A 113 -12.54 5.43 25.20
N TYR A 114 -13.74 5.95 24.88
CA TYR A 114 -14.21 7.28 25.33
C TYR A 114 -14.79 7.32 26.76
N VAL A 115 -15.07 6.16 27.35
CA VAL A 115 -15.64 6.04 28.71
C VAL A 115 -14.53 5.87 29.78
N LYS A 116 -13.26 5.90 29.38
CA LYS A 116 -12.08 5.96 30.27
C LYS A 116 -11.54 7.38 30.37
#